data_AF-A0A3Q0IWX2-F1
#
_entry.id   AF-A0A3Q0IWX2-F1
#
_cell.length_a   1.000
_cell.length_b   1.000
_cell.length_c   1.000
_cell.angle_alpha   90.00
_cell.angle_beta   90.00
_cell.angle_gamma   90.00
#
_symmetry.space_group_name_H-M   'P 1'
#
loop_
_entity.id
_entity.type
_entity.pdbx_description
1 polymer ?
#
loop_
_entity_poly.entity_id
_entity_poly.type
_entity_poly.pdbx_seq_one_letter_code
_entity_poly.pdbx_strand_id
1 'polypeptide(L)'
;MDESAPKKMSKLSGTRWLARFETVSVIYDQFEILKIYFGLEAKSCYTAELLSHMFNAKTKLYLAFLLEMLKKICAINKLFQSEQVDNLKLCEDLHDLLYSCLQRIVFPDHLSKVKKSDLGQFNFSRVLMPLSCVYFGFQFNLICNHVESDDLNTIKRDCMNFLIEFCEQIQNRMPDNFEILERGKIFSPELVTNRISQPDITNIVSHFSNLCGDPGETIAQWKLLPMVELPSAPNNNMNSEFFWGAISQIKNADGEMKYKNIVQLVIAFLTVPFSNAAVERVFSIMNVVKNKLRNRMHVNTCDSILRVRYRLMSSKFEPTIAMRKKFISEVVYHSNTEEDMLNVFNEDNEDSE
;
A
#
# COMPACT_ATOMS: atom_id res chain seq x y z
N MET A 1 -6.25 18.15 21.79
CA MET A 1 -7.13 18.01 20.60
C MET A 1 -8.36 18.82 20.91
N ASP A 2 -8.66 19.82 20.08
CA ASP A 2 -9.76 20.76 20.30
C ASP A 2 -11.10 20.02 20.08
N GLU A 3 -11.87 19.82 21.15
CA GLU A 3 -13.14 19.07 21.14
C GLU A 3 -14.33 19.89 20.58
N SER A 4 -14.10 21.13 20.17
CA SER A 4 -15.17 22.09 19.83
C SER A 4 -15.59 22.12 18.34
N ALA A 5 -14.82 21.50 17.43
CA ALA A 5 -15.13 21.52 16.00
C ALA A 5 -15.79 20.21 15.54
N PRO A 6 -16.88 20.26 14.75
CA PRO A 6 -17.50 19.05 14.21
C PRO A 6 -16.50 18.29 13.32
N LYS A 7 -16.25 17.01 13.66
CA LYS A 7 -15.37 16.15 12.87
C LYS A 7 -15.90 16.04 11.44
N LYS A 8 -15.06 16.37 10.47
CA LYS A 8 -15.40 16.26 9.05
C LYS A 8 -15.62 14.80 8.68
N MET A 9 -16.81 14.47 8.17
CA MET A 9 -17.05 13.16 7.56
C MET A 9 -16.50 13.15 6.14
N SER A 10 -15.50 12.31 5.89
CA SER A 10 -14.99 12.06 4.54
C SER A 10 -16.10 11.46 3.67
N LYS A 11 -16.21 11.91 2.42
CA LYS A 11 -17.16 11.33 1.46
C LYS A 11 -16.78 9.87 1.20
N LEU A 12 -17.76 8.97 1.32
CA LEU A 12 -17.56 7.55 1.02
C LEU A 12 -17.02 7.39 -0.40
N SER A 13 -15.88 6.73 -0.51
CA SER A 13 -15.30 6.34 -1.78
C SER A 13 -15.65 4.88 -2.06
N GLY A 14 -16.16 4.63 -3.26
CA GLY A 14 -16.46 3.27 -3.72
C GLY A 14 -15.22 2.38 -3.78
N THR A 15 -14.03 2.95 -4.00
CA THR A 15 -12.79 2.19 -4.25
C THR A 15 -11.69 2.40 -3.21
N ARG A 16 -11.76 3.42 -2.35
CA ARG A 16 -10.69 3.73 -1.38
C ARG A 16 -11.02 3.25 0.02
N TRP A 17 -10.43 2.14 0.43
CA TRP A 17 -10.63 1.53 1.74
C TRP A 17 -10.14 2.42 2.88
N LEU A 18 -9.08 3.23 2.65
CA LEU A 18 -8.61 4.23 3.61
C LEU A 18 -9.68 5.26 3.96
N ALA A 19 -10.36 5.81 2.95
CA ALA A 19 -11.46 6.75 3.16
C ALA A 19 -12.64 6.07 3.87
N ARG A 20 -12.93 4.80 3.55
CA ARG A 20 -13.98 4.03 4.24
C ARG A 20 -13.65 3.83 5.72
N PHE A 21 -12.41 3.48 6.04
CA PHE A 21 -11.96 3.34 7.43
C PHE A 21 -12.11 4.64 8.21
N GLU A 22 -11.68 5.77 7.65
CA GLU A 22 -11.86 7.09 8.27
C GLU A 22 -13.34 7.41 8.52
N THR A 23 -14.20 7.21 7.53
CA THR A 23 -15.65 7.46 7.67
C THR A 23 -16.28 6.55 8.72
N VAL A 24 -15.99 5.24 8.69
CA VAL A 24 -16.51 4.27 9.68
C VAL A 24 -16.02 4.62 11.08
N SER A 25 -14.76 5.02 11.24
CA SER A 25 -14.21 5.45 12.53
C SER A 25 -14.93 6.67 13.08
N VAL A 26 -15.18 7.71 12.25
CA VAL A 26 -15.90 8.91 12.69
C VAL A 26 -17.34 8.59 13.08
N ILE A 27 -18.05 7.79 12.27
CA ILE A 27 -19.43 7.38 12.55
C ILE A 27 -19.49 6.57 13.85
N TYR A 28 -18.54 5.65 14.06
CA TYR A 28 -18.49 4.82 15.26
C TYR A 28 -18.17 5.65 16.52
N ASP A 29 -17.19 6.55 16.44
CA ASP A 29 -16.82 7.45 17.55
C ASP A 29 -17.99 8.37 17.97
N GLN A 30 -18.75 8.86 16.99
CA GLN A 30 -19.86 9.80 17.20
C GLN A 30 -21.23 9.10 17.28
N PHE A 31 -21.27 7.78 17.39
CA PHE A 31 -22.49 6.98 17.21
C PHE A 31 -23.67 7.46 18.08
N GLU A 32 -23.43 7.69 19.37
CA GLU A 32 -24.48 8.12 20.30
C GLU A 32 -24.94 9.56 20.04
N ILE A 33 -24.01 10.46 19.70
CA ILE A 33 -24.33 11.86 19.37
C ILE A 33 -25.17 11.92 18.09
N LEU A 34 -24.79 11.16 17.06
CA LEU A 34 -25.52 11.08 15.80
C LEU A 34 -26.91 10.48 16.00
N LYS A 35 -27.03 9.43 16.83
CA LYS A 35 -28.32 8.85 17.19
C LYS A 35 -29.25 9.87 17.84
N ILE A 36 -28.76 10.64 18.80
CA ILE A 36 -29.55 11.70 19.47
C ILE A 36 -29.94 12.78 18.46
N TYR A 37 -28.98 13.27 17.68
CA TYR A 37 -29.20 14.33 16.69
C TYR A 37 -30.27 13.95 15.67
N PHE A 38 -30.16 12.78 15.04
CA PHE A 38 -31.15 12.32 14.07
C PHE A 38 -32.51 12.01 14.72
N GLY A 39 -32.53 11.60 16.00
CA GLY A 39 -33.78 11.43 16.75
C GLY A 39 -34.51 12.75 17.00
N LEU A 40 -33.78 13.85 17.24
CA LEU A 40 -34.37 15.19 17.38
C LEU A 40 -34.90 15.72 16.04
N GLU A 41 -34.14 15.51 14.96
CA GLU A 41 -34.49 15.98 13.62
C GLU A 41 -35.49 15.07 12.86
N ALA A 42 -35.86 13.92 13.42
CA ALA A 42 -36.76 12.96 12.78
C ALA A 42 -38.10 13.58 12.38
N LYS A 43 -38.61 14.52 13.19
CA LYS A 43 -39.87 15.24 12.90
C LYS A 43 -39.74 16.26 11.77
N SER A 44 -38.52 16.74 11.51
CA SER A 44 -38.22 17.78 10.53
C SER A 44 -38.03 17.23 9.12
N CYS A 45 -37.57 15.97 8.99
CA CYS A 45 -37.20 15.40 7.70
C CYS A 45 -37.24 13.86 7.70
N TYR A 46 -37.86 13.26 6.67
CA TYR A 46 -37.91 11.81 6.46
C TYR A 46 -36.52 11.15 6.45
N THR A 47 -35.50 11.83 5.90
CA THR A 47 -34.12 11.31 5.90
C THR A 47 -33.57 11.20 7.31
N ALA A 48 -33.85 12.17 8.19
CA ALA A 48 -33.43 12.12 9.58
C ALA A 48 -34.18 11.03 10.35
N GLU A 49 -35.48 10.85 10.07
CA GLU A 49 -36.27 9.75 10.63
C GLU A 49 -35.68 8.39 10.24
N LEU A 50 -35.40 8.16 8.95
CA LEU A 50 -34.78 6.93 8.48
C LEU A 50 -33.42 6.68 9.14
N LEU A 51 -32.57 7.71 9.21
CA LEU A 51 -31.26 7.60 9.86
C LEU A 51 -31.42 7.29 11.36
N SER A 52 -32.38 7.90 12.05
CA SER A 52 -32.63 7.61 13.47
C SER A 52 -32.96 6.13 13.70
N HIS A 53 -33.72 5.50 12.80
CA HIS A 53 -34.01 4.07 12.83
C HIS A 53 -32.78 3.21 12.49
N MET A 54 -31.88 3.68 11.63
CA MET A 54 -30.64 2.99 11.28
C MET A 54 -29.60 3.02 12.41
N PHE A 55 -29.57 4.04 13.28
CA PHE A 55 -28.67 4.13 14.43
C PHE A 55 -29.15 3.26 15.61
N ASN A 56 -29.13 1.94 15.40
CA ASN A 56 -29.54 0.92 16.37
C ASN A 56 -28.37 -0.02 16.76
N ALA A 57 -28.63 -0.93 17.70
CA ALA A 57 -27.61 -1.86 18.21
C ALA A 57 -27.02 -2.79 17.14
N LYS A 58 -27.83 -3.20 16.14
CA LYS A 58 -27.37 -4.05 15.01
C LYS A 58 -26.33 -3.31 14.17
N THR A 59 -26.63 -2.08 13.78
CA THR A 59 -25.69 -1.22 13.01
C THR A 59 -24.41 -0.96 13.80
N LYS A 60 -24.51 -0.71 15.11
CA LYS A 60 -23.34 -0.53 15.97
C LYS A 60 -22.43 -1.76 15.99
N LEU A 61 -23.00 -2.98 16.00
CA LEU A 61 -22.24 -4.22 15.89
C LEU A 61 -21.51 -4.36 14.56
N TYR A 62 -22.19 -4.12 13.43
CA TYR A 62 -21.53 -4.15 12.12
C TYR A 62 -20.38 -3.13 12.05
N LEU A 63 -20.58 -1.92 12.54
CA LEU A 63 -19.53 -0.89 12.57
C LEU A 63 -18.35 -1.30 13.46
N ALA A 64 -18.60 -1.91 14.63
CA ALA A 64 -17.55 -2.42 15.51
C ALA A 64 -16.68 -3.48 14.82
N PHE A 65 -17.32 -4.45 14.16
CA PHE A 65 -16.62 -5.48 13.38
C PHE A 65 -15.83 -4.87 12.22
N LEU A 66 -16.47 -4.01 11.42
CA LEU A 66 -15.84 -3.37 10.25
C LEU A 66 -14.65 -2.50 10.67
N LEU A 67 -14.75 -1.77 11.77
CA LEU A 67 -13.66 -0.92 12.26
C LEU A 67 -12.42 -1.76 12.58
N GLU A 68 -12.60 -2.91 13.24
CA GLU A 68 -11.48 -3.80 13.59
C GLU A 68 -10.81 -4.38 12.33
N MET A 69 -11.61 -4.83 11.36
CA MET A 69 -11.11 -5.40 10.13
C MET A 69 -10.44 -4.35 9.23
N LEU A 70 -11.11 -3.23 8.99
CA LEU A 70 -10.59 -2.15 8.16
C LEU A 70 -9.30 -1.56 8.74
N LYS A 71 -9.14 -1.51 10.06
CA LYS A 71 -7.88 -1.05 10.69
C LYS A 71 -6.68 -1.87 10.21
N LYS A 72 -6.79 -3.21 10.22
CA LYS A 72 -5.72 -4.11 9.77
C LYS A 72 -5.46 -3.97 8.28
N ILE A 73 -6.53 -3.95 7.48
CA ILE A 73 -6.41 -3.91 6.02
C ILE A 73 -5.82 -2.58 5.55
N CYS A 74 -6.26 -1.47 6.16
CA CYS A 74 -5.72 -0.15 5.87
C CYS A 74 -4.27 0.01 6.34
N ALA A 75 -3.83 -0.69 7.39
CA ALA A 75 -2.42 -0.70 7.78
C ALA A 75 -1.56 -1.32 6.66
N ILE A 76 -1.94 -2.49 6.15
CA ILE A 76 -1.25 -3.13 5.02
C ILE A 76 -1.31 -2.25 3.76
N ASN A 77 -2.48 -1.72 3.42
CA ASN A 77 -2.62 -0.83 2.26
C ASN A 77 -1.70 0.39 2.34
N LYS A 78 -1.49 0.96 3.54
CA LYS A 78 -0.52 2.06 3.75
C LYS A 78 0.93 1.61 3.54
N LEU A 79 1.30 0.39 3.95
CA LEU A 79 2.63 -0.16 3.69
C LEU A 79 2.88 -0.28 2.18
N PHE A 80 1.91 -0.81 1.45
CA PHE A 80 1.95 -0.91 -0.02
C PHE A 80 1.92 0.45 -0.73
N GLN A 81 1.53 1.54 -0.06
CA GLN A 81 1.57 2.91 -0.56
C GLN A 81 2.79 3.70 -0.09
N SER A 82 3.62 3.11 0.79
CA SER A 82 4.78 3.77 1.37
C SER A 82 5.97 3.78 0.42
N GLU A 83 6.72 4.88 0.43
CA GLU A 83 7.95 5.04 -0.37
C GLU A 83 9.19 4.48 0.32
N GLN A 84 9.12 4.25 1.63
CA GLN A 84 10.27 3.86 2.47
C GLN A 84 10.14 2.41 2.97
N VAL A 85 9.26 1.61 2.36
CA VAL A 85 9.03 0.22 2.76
C VAL A 85 10.09 -0.69 2.17
N ASP A 86 10.48 -1.73 2.91
CA ASP A 86 11.37 -2.77 2.40
C ASP A 86 10.57 -3.73 1.51
N ASN A 87 10.76 -3.62 0.19
CA ASN A 87 10.04 -4.42 -0.80
C ASN A 87 10.20 -5.94 -0.57
N LEU A 88 11.32 -6.37 0.00
CA LEU A 88 11.59 -7.80 0.25
C LEU A 88 10.74 -8.37 1.40
N LYS A 89 10.18 -7.52 2.26
CA LYS A 89 9.39 -7.92 3.44
C LYS A 89 7.88 -7.77 3.25
N LEU A 90 7.46 -7.01 2.25
CA LEU A 90 6.06 -6.64 2.04
C LEU A 90 5.13 -7.84 1.76
N CYS A 91 5.65 -8.90 1.13
CA CYS A 91 4.89 -10.14 0.91
C CYS A 91 4.55 -10.85 2.23
N GLU A 92 5.44 -10.77 3.23
CA GLU A 92 5.23 -11.36 4.55
C GLU A 92 4.10 -10.65 5.30
N ASP A 93 4.06 -9.32 5.25
CA ASP A 93 2.97 -8.53 5.85
C ASP A 93 1.59 -8.87 5.23
N LEU A 94 1.53 -9.11 3.92
CA LEU A 94 0.31 -9.56 3.24
C LEU A 94 -0.09 -10.99 3.68
N HIS A 95 0.89 -11.88 3.81
CA HIS A 95 0.65 -13.23 4.29
C HIS A 95 0.13 -13.25 5.72
N ASP A 96 0.71 -12.43 6.59
CA ASP A 96 0.32 -12.33 7.98
C ASP A 96 -1.10 -11.76 8.11
N LEU A 97 -1.51 -10.83 7.24
CA LEU A 97 -2.90 -10.38 7.14
C LEU A 97 -3.84 -11.54 6.79
N LEU A 98 -3.55 -12.28 5.73
CA LEU A 98 -4.36 -13.43 5.29
C LEU A 98 -4.45 -14.48 6.40
N TYR A 99 -3.32 -14.86 6.97
CA TYR A 99 -3.24 -15.84 8.05
C TYR A 99 -4.06 -15.39 9.27
N SER A 100 -3.95 -14.12 9.69
CA SER A 100 -4.72 -13.59 10.81
C SER A 100 -6.23 -13.55 10.57
N CYS A 101 -6.67 -13.44 9.32
CA CYS A 101 -8.08 -13.52 8.95
C CYS A 101 -8.56 -14.97 8.96
N LEU A 102 -7.79 -15.88 8.38
CA LEU A 102 -8.08 -17.33 8.38
C LEU A 102 -8.12 -17.89 9.80
N GLN A 103 -7.23 -17.47 10.70
CA GLN A 103 -7.24 -17.87 12.11
C GLN A 103 -8.58 -17.58 12.83
N ARG A 104 -9.38 -16.63 12.34
CA ARG A 104 -10.68 -16.31 12.93
C ARG A 104 -11.79 -17.26 12.49
N ILE A 105 -11.64 -17.89 11.33
CA ILE A 105 -12.72 -18.65 10.67
C ILE A 105 -12.36 -20.12 10.41
N VAL A 106 -11.09 -20.51 10.50
CA VAL A 106 -10.59 -21.88 10.26
C VAL A 106 -10.15 -22.53 11.58
N PHE A 107 -10.38 -23.84 11.70
CA PHE A 107 -9.91 -24.61 12.85
C PHE A 107 -8.38 -24.51 13.03
N PRO A 108 -7.87 -24.17 14.23
CA PRO A 108 -6.43 -24.01 14.48
C PRO A 108 -5.59 -25.23 14.10
N ASP A 109 -6.10 -26.44 14.33
CA ASP A 109 -5.41 -27.70 14.02
C ASP A 109 -5.21 -27.95 12.52
N HIS A 110 -6.07 -27.36 11.68
CA HIS A 110 -5.94 -27.43 10.23
C HIS A 110 -5.00 -26.34 9.73
N LEU A 111 -5.18 -25.10 10.21
CA LEU A 111 -4.40 -23.95 9.76
C LEU A 111 -2.92 -24.04 10.15
N SER A 112 -2.61 -24.54 11.35
CA SER A 112 -1.21 -24.70 11.83
C SER A 112 -0.39 -25.71 11.02
N LYS A 113 -1.04 -26.60 10.26
CA LYS A 113 -0.38 -27.58 9.38
C LYS A 113 -0.11 -27.04 7.98
N VAL A 114 -0.68 -25.89 7.63
CA VAL A 114 -0.50 -25.25 6.32
C VAL A 114 0.86 -24.58 6.32
N LYS A 115 1.70 -24.90 5.34
CA LYS A 115 2.97 -24.19 5.14
C LYS A 115 2.68 -22.77 4.69
N LYS A 116 3.55 -21.82 5.06
CA LYS A 116 3.42 -20.42 4.65
C LYS A 116 3.29 -20.30 3.12
N SER A 117 4.09 -21.06 2.36
CA SER A 117 4.05 -21.14 0.89
C SER A 117 2.69 -21.53 0.30
N ASP A 118 1.92 -22.35 1.01
CA ASP A 118 0.70 -22.97 0.49
C ASP A 118 -0.55 -22.15 0.84
N LEU A 119 -0.40 -21.11 1.66
CA LEU A 119 -1.52 -20.33 2.20
C LEU A 119 -2.31 -19.61 1.09
N GLY A 120 -1.65 -19.17 0.03
CA GLY A 120 -2.29 -18.55 -1.14
C GLY A 120 -3.23 -19.49 -1.91
N GLN A 121 -3.01 -20.81 -1.85
CA GLN A 121 -3.81 -21.83 -2.53
C GLN A 121 -4.62 -22.69 -1.57
N PHE A 122 -4.56 -22.39 -0.27
CA PHE A 122 -5.20 -23.19 0.76
C PHE A 122 -6.72 -23.14 0.64
N ASN A 123 -7.35 -24.29 0.30
CA ASN A 123 -8.79 -24.43 0.27
C ASN A 123 -9.36 -24.56 1.69
N PHE A 124 -9.76 -23.44 2.27
CA PHE A 124 -10.25 -23.39 3.64
C PHE A 124 -11.76 -23.63 3.78
N SER A 125 -12.52 -23.66 2.67
CA SER A 125 -14.00 -23.76 2.70
C SER A 125 -14.51 -25.03 3.40
N ARG A 126 -13.69 -26.10 3.45
CA ARG A 126 -14.03 -27.38 4.08
C ARG A 126 -13.67 -27.48 5.56
N VAL A 127 -12.90 -26.52 6.09
CA VAL A 127 -12.33 -26.53 7.44
C VAL A 127 -12.74 -25.29 8.24
N LEU A 128 -13.86 -24.67 7.86
CA LEU A 128 -14.46 -23.54 8.56
C LEU A 128 -15.00 -23.97 9.93
N MET A 129 -14.79 -23.13 10.93
CA MET A 129 -15.34 -23.30 12.27
C MET A 129 -16.84 -23.00 12.31
N PRO A 130 -17.58 -23.61 13.25
CA PRO A 130 -18.94 -23.20 13.56
C PRO A 130 -19.00 -21.73 14.01
N LEU A 131 -20.12 -21.07 13.72
CA LEU A 131 -20.32 -19.64 14.01
C LEU A 131 -20.11 -19.27 15.49
N SER A 132 -20.41 -20.21 16.40
CA SER A 132 -20.22 -20.06 17.84
C SER A 132 -18.76 -19.93 18.26
N CYS A 133 -17.83 -20.40 17.44
CA CYS A 133 -16.39 -20.41 17.72
C CYS A 133 -15.64 -19.25 17.05
N VAL A 134 -16.30 -18.47 16.18
CA VAL A 134 -15.67 -17.37 15.45
C VAL A 134 -15.49 -16.15 16.34
N TYR A 135 -14.28 -15.59 16.33
CA TYR A 135 -13.97 -14.34 17.03
C TYR A 135 -14.18 -13.12 16.12
N PHE A 136 -15.20 -12.32 16.44
CA PHE A 136 -15.59 -11.14 15.65
C PHE A 136 -14.92 -9.83 16.10
N GLY A 137 -14.19 -9.86 17.22
CA GLY A 137 -13.51 -8.69 17.74
C GLY A 137 -13.89 -8.33 19.17
N PHE A 138 -13.03 -7.57 19.83
CA PHE A 138 -13.20 -7.23 21.25
C PHE A 138 -14.45 -6.37 21.47
N GLN A 139 -14.57 -5.28 20.70
CA GLN A 139 -15.71 -4.36 20.82
C GLN A 139 -17.03 -5.01 20.40
N PHE A 140 -17.00 -5.86 19.37
CA PHE A 140 -18.16 -6.63 18.94
C PHE A 140 -18.69 -7.51 20.07
N ASN A 141 -17.79 -8.26 20.73
CA ASN A 141 -18.15 -9.19 21.80
C ASN A 141 -18.64 -8.49 23.09
N LEU A 142 -18.24 -7.23 23.32
CA LEU A 142 -18.79 -6.45 24.43
C LEU A 142 -20.23 -6.00 24.17
N ILE A 143 -20.52 -5.58 22.94
CA ILE A 143 -21.81 -4.96 22.59
C ILE A 143 -22.88 -6.02 22.28
N CYS A 144 -22.50 -7.24 21.89
CA CYS A 144 -23.45 -8.25 21.40
C CYS A 144 -24.50 -8.69 22.42
N ASN A 145 -24.25 -8.48 23.71
CA ASN A 145 -25.19 -8.82 24.79
C ASN A 145 -26.49 -8.00 24.75
N HIS A 146 -26.53 -6.90 24.00
CA HIS A 146 -27.68 -6.00 23.89
C HIS A 146 -28.53 -6.25 22.63
N VAL A 147 -28.33 -7.36 21.92
CA VAL A 147 -29.03 -7.69 20.67
C VAL A 147 -29.76 -9.03 20.81
N GLU A 148 -30.96 -9.11 20.24
CA GLU A 148 -31.76 -10.34 20.22
C GLU A 148 -31.02 -11.50 19.52
N SER A 149 -31.31 -12.74 19.95
CA SER A 149 -30.52 -13.91 19.56
C SER A 149 -30.56 -14.21 18.05
N ASP A 150 -31.74 -14.10 17.41
CA ASP A 150 -31.92 -14.39 15.98
C ASP A 150 -31.21 -13.36 15.09
N ASP A 151 -31.32 -12.09 15.47
CA ASP A 151 -30.61 -10.99 14.83
C ASP A 151 -29.09 -11.14 14.99
N LEU A 152 -28.63 -11.50 16.18
CA LEU A 152 -27.20 -11.69 16.46
C LEU A 152 -26.61 -12.82 15.61
N ASN A 153 -27.32 -13.93 15.43
CA ASN A 153 -26.89 -15.02 14.56
C ASN A 153 -26.78 -14.58 13.10
N THR A 154 -27.71 -13.75 12.63
CA THR A 154 -27.68 -13.18 11.27
C THR A 154 -26.47 -12.27 11.11
N ILE A 155 -26.24 -11.33 12.03
CA ILE A 155 -25.09 -10.41 12.01
C ILE A 155 -23.77 -11.19 12.02
N LYS A 156 -23.63 -12.17 12.92
CA LYS A 156 -22.43 -13.03 12.98
C LYS A 156 -22.19 -13.74 11.65
N ARG A 157 -23.24 -14.28 11.03
CA ARG A 157 -23.13 -14.97 9.73
C ARG A 157 -22.65 -14.04 8.64
N ASP A 158 -23.19 -12.82 8.58
CA ASP A 158 -22.76 -11.81 7.61
C ASP A 158 -21.30 -11.39 7.82
N CYS A 159 -20.88 -11.18 9.07
CA CYS A 159 -19.49 -10.88 9.41
C CYS A 159 -18.55 -12.04 9.04
N MET A 160 -18.98 -13.30 9.23
CA MET A 160 -18.20 -14.47 8.81
C MET A 160 -18.10 -14.55 7.29
N ASN A 161 -19.19 -14.30 6.56
CA ASN A 161 -19.20 -14.25 5.11
C ASN A 161 -18.28 -13.15 4.56
N PHE A 162 -18.24 -11.99 5.22
CA PHE A 162 -17.27 -10.94 4.89
C PHE A 162 -15.82 -11.44 5.01
N LEU A 163 -15.48 -12.18 6.09
CA LEU A 163 -14.14 -12.73 6.27
C LEU A 163 -13.79 -13.78 5.22
N ILE A 164 -14.75 -14.65 4.87
CA ILE A 164 -14.59 -15.68 3.83
C ILE A 164 -14.29 -15.00 2.50
N GLU A 165 -15.20 -14.11 2.04
CA GLU A 165 -15.04 -13.38 0.80
C GLU A 165 -13.73 -12.59 0.79
N PHE A 166 -13.37 -11.94 1.89
CA PHE A 166 -12.11 -11.20 1.99
C PHE A 166 -10.87 -12.10 1.79
N CYS A 167 -10.84 -13.28 2.42
CA CYS A 167 -9.74 -14.23 2.28
C CYS A 167 -9.66 -14.79 0.85
N GLU A 168 -10.80 -15.17 0.25
CA GLU A 168 -10.86 -15.65 -1.14
C GLU A 168 -10.38 -14.56 -2.11
N GLN A 169 -10.80 -13.31 -1.91
CA GLN A 169 -10.40 -12.18 -2.74
C GLN A 169 -8.91 -11.84 -2.59
N ILE A 170 -8.29 -12.05 -1.42
CA ILE A 170 -6.83 -11.96 -1.28
C ILE A 170 -6.17 -13.07 -2.10
N GLN A 171 -6.55 -14.33 -1.90
CA GLN A 171 -5.96 -15.49 -2.59
C GLN A 171 -6.08 -15.34 -4.12
N ASN A 172 -7.24 -14.93 -4.63
CA ASN A 172 -7.48 -14.71 -6.06
C ASN A 172 -6.63 -13.58 -6.69
N ARG A 173 -6.08 -12.66 -5.88
CA ARG A 173 -5.22 -11.56 -6.35
C ARG A 173 -3.74 -11.84 -6.15
N MET A 174 -3.38 -12.92 -5.44
CA MET A 174 -1.99 -13.34 -5.36
C MET A 174 -1.54 -13.86 -6.73
N PRO A 175 -0.36 -13.45 -7.22
CA PRO A 175 0.13 -13.94 -8.50
C PRO A 175 0.61 -15.39 -8.37
N ASP A 176 0.64 -16.15 -9.47
CA ASP A 176 1.06 -17.55 -9.46
C ASP A 176 2.50 -17.75 -8.95
N ASN A 177 3.36 -16.75 -9.16
CA ASN A 177 4.75 -16.74 -8.71
C ASN A 177 4.93 -16.12 -7.31
N PHE A 178 3.86 -15.95 -6.52
CA PHE A 178 3.95 -15.35 -5.19
C PHE A 178 4.93 -16.09 -4.28
N GLU A 179 4.99 -17.42 -4.34
CA GLU A 179 5.88 -18.23 -3.50
C GLU A 179 7.37 -17.87 -3.72
N ILE A 180 7.80 -17.76 -4.98
CA ILE A 180 9.20 -17.44 -5.28
C ILE A 180 9.52 -15.96 -4.96
N LEU A 181 8.54 -15.07 -5.11
CA LEU A 181 8.66 -13.66 -4.75
C LEU A 181 8.78 -13.47 -3.23
N GLU A 182 7.99 -14.19 -2.43
CA GLU A 182 8.06 -14.18 -0.97
C GLU A 182 9.43 -14.65 -0.47
N ARG A 183 10.01 -15.65 -1.13
CA ARG A 183 11.37 -16.12 -0.82
C ARG A 183 12.44 -15.03 -1.04
N GLY A 184 12.14 -13.96 -1.78
CA GLY A 184 13.02 -12.80 -1.90
C GLY A 184 13.43 -12.18 -0.56
N LYS A 185 12.64 -12.38 0.52
CA LYS A 185 12.99 -11.92 1.87
C LYS A 185 14.34 -12.41 2.38
N ILE A 186 14.85 -13.53 1.86
CA ILE A 186 16.17 -14.03 2.26
C ILE A 186 17.31 -13.06 1.93
N PHE A 187 17.07 -12.14 0.98
CA PHE A 187 18.01 -11.10 0.61
C PHE A 187 17.94 -9.88 1.55
N SER A 188 17.09 -9.89 2.58
CA SER A 188 17.09 -8.84 3.59
C SER A 188 18.41 -8.83 4.38
N PRO A 189 18.94 -7.64 4.75
CA PRO A 189 20.26 -7.51 5.36
C PRO A 189 20.46 -8.38 6.61
N GLU A 190 19.41 -8.58 7.41
CA GLU A 190 19.48 -9.36 8.64
C GLU A 190 19.74 -10.86 8.38
N LEU A 191 19.23 -11.38 7.27
CA LEU A 191 19.39 -12.79 6.90
C LEU A 191 20.70 -13.02 6.13
N VAL A 192 21.12 -12.06 5.30
CA VAL A 192 22.38 -12.12 4.54
C VAL A 192 23.59 -12.07 5.46
N THR A 193 23.56 -11.23 6.49
CA THR A 193 24.68 -11.05 7.44
C THR A 193 24.70 -12.08 8.56
N ASN A 194 23.71 -12.98 8.61
CA ASN A 194 23.65 -14.03 9.62
C ASN A 194 24.76 -15.06 9.40
N ARG A 195 25.76 -15.05 10.29
CA ARG A 195 26.92 -15.96 10.24
C ARG A 195 26.63 -17.39 10.72
N ILE A 196 25.51 -17.60 11.42
CA ILE A 196 25.18 -18.89 12.05
C ILE A 196 24.37 -19.77 11.10
N SER A 197 23.38 -19.19 10.43
CA SER A 197 22.46 -19.93 9.57
C SER A 197 22.13 -19.13 8.32
N GLN A 198 22.98 -19.21 7.31
CA GLN A 198 22.72 -18.58 6.03
C GLN A 198 21.67 -19.40 5.24
N PRO A 199 20.62 -18.77 4.70
CA PRO A 199 19.62 -19.45 3.87
C PRO A 199 20.22 -20.06 2.59
N ASP A 200 19.63 -21.16 2.12
CA ASP A 200 19.93 -21.71 0.78
C ASP A 200 19.18 -20.94 -0.31
N ILE A 201 19.90 -20.52 -1.35
CA ILE A 201 19.37 -19.77 -2.49
C ILE A 201 19.31 -20.58 -3.77
N THR A 202 19.74 -21.85 -3.75
CA THR A 202 19.93 -22.68 -4.95
C THR A 202 18.66 -22.74 -5.81
N ASN A 203 17.50 -22.90 -5.17
CA ASN A 203 16.21 -22.92 -5.87
C ASN A 203 15.92 -21.58 -6.57
N ILE A 204 16.14 -20.44 -5.90
CA ILE A 204 15.92 -19.10 -6.48
C ILE A 204 16.85 -18.85 -7.65
N VAL A 205 18.15 -19.15 -7.49
CA VAL A 205 19.15 -18.98 -8.56
C VAL A 205 18.81 -19.87 -9.75
N SER A 206 18.37 -21.11 -9.53
CA SER A 206 17.95 -22.00 -10.62
C SER A 206 16.71 -21.50 -11.36
N HIS A 207 15.75 -20.89 -10.64
CA HIS A 207 14.53 -20.36 -11.23
C HIS A 207 14.78 -19.07 -12.03
N PHE A 208 15.69 -18.23 -11.55
CA PHE A 208 16.07 -16.96 -12.17
C PHE A 208 17.44 -17.01 -12.84
N SER A 209 17.78 -18.16 -13.45
CA SER A 209 19.08 -18.39 -14.09
C SER A 209 19.42 -17.37 -15.18
N ASN A 210 18.40 -16.76 -15.78
CA ASN A 210 18.55 -15.74 -16.83
C ASN A 210 18.84 -14.33 -16.28
N LEU A 211 18.57 -14.10 -14.98
CA LEU A 211 18.79 -12.83 -14.31
C LEU A 211 20.10 -12.81 -13.53
N CYS A 212 20.52 -13.96 -12.99
CA CYS A 212 21.89 -14.13 -12.51
C CYS A 212 22.81 -14.42 -13.70
N GLY A 213 24.07 -13.97 -13.65
CA GLY A 213 25.06 -14.31 -14.68
C GLY A 213 25.35 -15.80 -14.70
N ASP A 214 26.38 -16.22 -13.95
CA ASP A 214 26.67 -17.65 -13.75
C ASP A 214 26.05 -18.14 -12.44
N PRO A 215 25.18 -19.18 -12.45
CA PRO A 215 24.55 -19.73 -11.25
C PRO A 215 25.54 -20.24 -10.19
N GLY A 216 26.62 -20.91 -10.62
CA GLY A 216 27.63 -21.46 -9.71
C GLY A 216 28.38 -20.35 -8.97
N GLU A 217 28.80 -19.34 -9.71
CA GLU A 217 29.45 -18.14 -9.19
C GLU A 217 28.51 -17.33 -8.31
N THR A 218 27.22 -17.26 -8.63
CA THR A 218 26.21 -16.60 -7.78
C THR A 218 26.10 -17.25 -6.41
N ILE A 219 26.09 -18.59 -6.36
CA ILE A 219 26.07 -19.36 -5.12
C ILE A 219 27.40 -19.20 -4.35
N ALA A 220 28.53 -19.16 -5.06
CA ALA A 220 29.84 -18.92 -4.44
C ALA A 220 29.91 -17.52 -3.80
N GLN A 221 29.45 -16.49 -4.51
CA GLN A 221 29.35 -15.12 -4.02
C GLN A 221 28.45 -15.01 -2.79
N TRP A 222 27.28 -15.67 -2.82
CA TRP A 222 26.36 -15.72 -1.68
C TRP A 222 27.04 -16.21 -0.40
N LYS A 223 27.80 -17.32 -0.47
CA LYS A 223 28.48 -17.92 0.70
C LYS A 223 29.52 -17.00 1.34
N LEU A 224 30.04 -16.02 0.60
CA LEU A 224 31.05 -15.07 1.09
C LEU A 224 30.42 -13.85 1.79
N LEU A 225 29.13 -13.56 1.55
CA LEU A 225 28.46 -12.37 2.07
C LEU A 225 28.41 -12.23 3.61
N PRO A 226 28.25 -13.30 4.42
CA PRO A 226 28.21 -13.17 5.87
C PRO A 226 29.53 -12.64 6.48
N MET A 227 30.62 -12.69 5.72
CA MET A 227 31.95 -12.22 6.11
C MET A 227 32.25 -10.80 5.64
N VAL A 228 31.32 -10.15 4.94
CA VAL A 228 31.49 -8.78 4.46
C VAL A 228 31.37 -7.80 5.63
N GLU A 229 32.41 -7.00 5.83
CA GLU A 229 32.37 -5.85 6.71
C GLU A 229 32.01 -4.61 5.87
N LEU A 230 30.80 -4.07 6.08
CA LEU A 230 30.40 -2.83 5.43
C LEU A 230 31.06 -1.64 6.13
N PRO A 231 31.73 -0.71 5.39
CA PRO A 231 32.45 0.42 5.98
C PRO A 231 31.60 1.39 6.81
N SER A 232 30.27 1.27 6.76
CA SER A 232 29.32 2.15 7.44
C SER A 232 27.99 1.43 7.62
N ALA A 233 27.86 0.61 8.67
CA ALA A 233 26.56 0.08 9.09
C ALA A 233 26.06 0.91 10.29
N PRO A 234 25.35 2.03 10.07
CA PRO A 234 24.72 2.75 11.16
C PRO A 234 23.51 1.94 11.64
N ASN A 235 23.71 1.09 12.64
CA ASN A 235 22.69 0.32 13.34
C ASN A 235 21.96 -0.76 12.50
N ASN A 236 21.40 -1.74 13.20
CA ASN A 236 20.73 -2.94 12.69
C ASN A 236 19.47 -2.71 11.82
N ASN A 237 19.22 -1.50 11.31
CA ASN A 237 18.04 -1.10 10.53
C ASN A 237 18.42 -0.53 9.14
N MET A 238 19.40 -1.11 8.46
CA MET A 238 19.73 -0.71 7.09
C MET A 238 18.63 -1.21 6.13
N ASN A 239 18.06 -0.33 5.31
CA ASN A 239 17.12 -0.73 4.26
C ASN A 239 17.86 -1.57 3.19
N SER A 240 17.19 -2.62 2.69
CA SER A 240 17.68 -3.53 1.65
C SER A 240 18.30 -2.83 0.44
N GLU A 241 17.70 -1.74 -0.06
CA GLU A 241 18.21 -0.99 -1.21
C GLU A 241 19.60 -0.39 -0.96
N PHE A 242 19.79 0.25 0.20
CA PHE A 242 21.07 0.82 0.58
C PHE A 242 22.12 -0.26 0.84
N PHE A 243 21.73 -1.36 1.48
CA PHE A 243 22.61 -2.48 1.77
C PHE A 243 23.17 -3.11 0.49
N TRP A 244 22.30 -3.47 -0.46
CA TRP A 244 22.73 -4.02 -1.75
C TRP A 244 23.42 -2.99 -2.63
N GLY A 245 23.06 -1.71 -2.50
CA GLY A 245 23.80 -0.60 -3.08
C GLY A 245 25.25 -0.56 -2.60
N ALA A 246 25.50 -0.71 -1.31
CA ALA A 246 26.87 -0.74 -0.76
C ALA A 246 27.65 -1.99 -1.20
N ILE A 247 27.02 -3.18 -1.17
CA ILE A 247 27.63 -4.42 -1.65
C ILE A 247 28.00 -4.32 -3.13
N SER A 248 27.15 -3.67 -3.93
CA SER A 248 27.41 -3.49 -5.37
C SER A 248 28.73 -2.78 -5.64
N GLN A 249 29.18 -1.88 -4.76
CA GLN A 249 30.40 -1.09 -4.95
C GLN A 249 31.68 -1.79 -4.50
N ILE A 250 31.59 -2.98 -3.89
CA ILE A 250 32.76 -3.70 -3.40
C ILE A 250 33.54 -4.29 -4.59
N LYS A 251 34.80 -3.87 -4.72
CA LYS A 251 35.72 -4.33 -5.76
C LYS A 251 36.79 -5.26 -5.22
N ASN A 252 37.25 -6.19 -6.06
CA ASN A 252 38.42 -7.01 -5.77
C ASN A 252 39.72 -6.22 -6.05
N ALA A 253 40.87 -6.84 -5.83
CA ALA A 253 42.18 -6.22 -6.06
C ALA A 253 42.42 -5.81 -7.53
N ASP A 254 41.69 -6.42 -8.47
CA ASP A 254 41.75 -6.12 -9.91
C ASP A 254 40.75 -5.02 -10.33
N GLY A 255 40.01 -4.44 -9.37
CA GLY A 255 39.03 -3.39 -9.62
C GLY A 255 37.68 -3.89 -10.17
N GLU A 256 37.50 -5.20 -10.32
CA GLU A 256 36.23 -5.81 -10.73
C GLU A 256 35.25 -5.94 -9.56
N MET A 257 33.96 -5.90 -9.86
CA MET A 257 32.88 -5.99 -8.87
C MET A 257 32.81 -7.41 -8.28
N LYS A 258 33.13 -7.55 -6.99
CA LYS A 258 33.29 -8.85 -6.31
C LYS A 258 32.00 -9.67 -6.23
N TYR A 259 30.85 -9.00 -6.16
CA TYR A 259 29.53 -9.63 -5.95
C TYR A 259 28.57 -9.40 -7.12
N LYS A 260 29.10 -9.20 -8.33
CA LYS A 260 28.34 -8.79 -9.52
C LYS A 260 27.08 -9.64 -9.78
N ASN A 261 27.19 -10.96 -9.74
CA ASN A 261 26.12 -11.85 -10.19
C ASN A 261 24.97 -11.91 -9.17
N ILE A 262 25.30 -12.02 -7.87
CA ILE A 262 24.27 -11.99 -6.81
C ILE A 262 23.61 -10.62 -6.72
N VAL A 263 24.37 -9.53 -6.85
CA VAL A 263 23.82 -8.16 -6.87
C VAL A 263 22.85 -7.98 -8.02
N GLN A 264 23.16 -8.48 -9.22
CA GLN A 264 22.26 -8.40 -10.38
C GLN A 264 20.93 -9.11 -10.11
N LEU A 265 20.97 -10.31 -9.51
CA LEU A 265 19.76 -11.04 -9.13
C LEU A 265 18.93 -10.26 -8.11
N VAL A 266 19.54 -9.74 -7.05
CA VAL A 266 18.81 -9.06 -5.97
C VAL A 266 18.26 -7.72 -6.42
N ILE A 267 18.99 -6.97 -7.24
CA ILE A 267 18.47 -5.74 -7.85
C ILE A 267 17.22 -6.04 -8.66
N ALA A 268 17.18 -7.15 -9.41
CA ALA A 268 15.97 -7.53 -10.14
C ALA A 268 14.76 -7.71 -9.20
N PHE A 269 14.94 -8.38 -8.05
CA PHE A 269 13.89 -8.49 -7.02
C PHE A 269 13.47 -7.13 -6.45
N LEU A 270 14.43 -6.25 -6.14
CA LEU A 270 14.15 -4.92 -5.58
C LEU A 270 13.44 -3.99 -6.58
N THR A 271 13.60 -4.22 -7.89
CA THR A 271 12.94 -3.45 -8.95
C THR A 271 11.51 -3.91 -9.26
N VAL A 272 11.06 -5.04 -8.68
CA VAL A 272 9.67 -5.49 -8.85
C VAL A 272 8.73 -4.47 -8.19
N PRO A 273 7.73 -3.95 -8.90
CA PRO A 273 6.82 -2.95 -8.35
C PRO A 273 5.77 -3.60 -7.45
N PHE A 274 6.19 -4.03 -6.25
CA PHE A 274 5.27 -4.57 -5.24
C PHE A 274 4.36 -3.49 -4.64
N SER A 275 4.88 -2.28 -4.52
CA SER A 275 4.22 -1.10 -3.95
C SER A 275 3.57 -0.25 -5.05
N ASN A 276 2.39 0.31 -4.76
CA ASN A 276 1.73 1.28 -5.64
C ASN A 276 2.12 2.74 -5.31
N ALA A 277 3.10 2.96 -4.42
CA ALA A 277 3.55 4.29 -4.01
C ALA A 277 3.91 5.20 -5.20
N ALA A 278 4.61 4.67 -6.20
CA ALA A 278 4.95 5.43 -7.41
C ALA A 278 3.71 5.91 -8.17
N VAL A 279 2.67 5.08 -8.25
CA VAL A 279 1.40 5.40 -8.92
C VAL A 279 0.61 6.43 -8.12
N GLU A 280 0.51 6.26 -6.80
CA GLU A 280 -0.15 7.23 -5.91
C GLU A 280 0.54 8.60 -5.97
N ARG A 281 1.87 8.64 -6.09
CA ARG A 281 2.62 9.88 -6.30
C ARG A 281 2.24 10.57 -7.61
N VAL A 282 2.16 9.81 -8.71
CA VAL A 282 1.71 10.36 -10.01
C VAL A 282 0.28 10.90 -9.90
N PHE A 283 -0.62 10.22 -9.19
CA PHE A 283 -1.97 10.71 -8.95
C PHE A 283 -2.01 11.98 -8.09
N SER A 284 -1.13 12.09 -7.09
CA SER A 284 -0.96 13.32 -6.31
C SER A 284 -0.54 14.50 -7.20
N ILE A 285 0.48 14.31 -8.04
CA ILE A 285 0.90 15.33 -9.02
C ILE A 285 -0.24 15.66 -9.99
N MET A 286 -0.98 14.65 -10.46
CA MET A 286 -2.12 14.83 -11.35
C MET A 286 -3.22 15.69 -10.71
N ASN A 287 -3.49 15.54 -9.41
CA ASN A 287 -4.46 16.39 -8.72
C ASN A 287 -4.03 17.87 -8.67
N VAL A 288 -2.73 18.14 -8.65
CA VAL A 288 -2.18 19.50 -8.75
C VAL A 288 -2.32 20.05 -10.18
N VAL A 289 -1.99 19.23 -11.19
CA VAL A 289 -2.07 19.60 -12.62
C VAL A 289 -3.52 19.80 -13.08
N LYS A 290 -4.42 18.90 -12.66
CA LYS A 290 -5.86 18.90 -12.93
C LYS A 290 -6.64 19.18 -11.65
N ASN A 291 -6.65 20.44 -11.25
CA ASN A 291 -7.46 20.89 -10.13
C ASN A 291 -8.88 21.30 -10.58
N LYS A 292 -9.73 21.70 -9.63
CA LYS A 292 -11.14 22.05 -9.91
C LYS A 292 -11.31 23.19 -10.92
N LEU A 293 -10.38 24.15 -10.95
CA LEU A 293 -10.41 25.30 -11.86
C LEU A 293 -9.77 24.98 -13.22
N ARG A 294 -8.86 24.00 -13.27
CA ARG A 294 -8.13 23.56 -14.46
C ARG A 294 -8.38 22.07 -14.78
N ASN A 295 -9.64 21.70 -14.96
CA ASN A 295 -10.05 20.30 -15.16
C ASN A 295 -10.15 19.87 -16.64
N ARG A 296 -10.28 20.83 -17.58
CA ARG A 296 -10.36 20.61 -19.04
C ARG A 296 -8.98 20.76 -19.69
N MET A 297 -8.15 19.74 -19.55
CA MET A 297 -6.84 19.66 -20.18
C MET A 297 -6.80 18.50 -21.17
N HIS A 298 -6.26 18.74 -22.36
CA HIS A 298 -6.02 17.68 -23.34
C HIS A 298 -5.07 16.62 -22.77
N VAL A 299 -5.30 15.34 -23.09
CA VAL A 299 -4.58 14.21 -22.50
C VAL A 299 -3.08 14.32 -22.72
N ASN A 300 -2.64 14.62 -23.95
CA ASN A 300 -1.21 14.76 -24.28
C ASN A 300 -0.53 15.90 -23.51
N THR A 301 -1.23 17.01 -23.28
CA THR A 301 -0.70 18.12 -22.48
C THR A 301 -0.57 17.73 -21.01
N CYS A 302 -1.56 16.99 -20.49
CA CYS A 302 -1.52 16.48 -19.13
C CYS A 302 -0.37 15.48 -18.94
N ASP A 303 -0.19 14.54 -19.86
CA ASP A 303 0.90 13.56 -19.86
C ASP A 303 2.27 14.26 -19.89
N SER A 304 2.47 15.22 -20.79
CA SER A 304 3.71 16.00 -20.88
C SER A 304 4.02 16.73 -19.57
N ILE A 305 3.03 17.41 -18.97
CA ILE A 305 3.22 18.12 -17.69
C ILE A 305 3.51 17.12 -16.57
N LEU A 306 2.82 15.97 -16.54
CA LEU A 306 3.06 14.93 -15.54
C LEU A 306 4.49 14.38 -15.64
N ARG A 307 4.98 14.08 -16.84
CA ARG A 307 6.36 13.60 -17.06
C ARG A 307 7.39 14.61 -16.60
N VAL A 308 7.20 15.89 -16.95
CA VAL A 308 8.09 16.98 -16.54
C VAL A 308 8.09 17.11 -15.02
N ARG A 309 6.92 17.22 -14.39
CA ARG A 309 6.82 17.36 -12.93
C ARG A 309 7.36 16.16 -12.18
N TYR A 310 7.08 14.95 -12.65
CA TYR A 310 7.58 13.71 -12.02
C TYR A 310 9.10 13.62 -12.10
N ARG A 311 9.71 13.95 -13.25
CA ARG A 311 11.17 13.92 -13.43
C ARG A 311 11.91 15.04 -12.69
N LEU A 312 11.26 16.19 -12.52
CA LEU A 312 11.88 17.40 -11.97
C LEU A 312 11.48 17.67 -10.51
N MET A 313 10.90 16.69 -9.80
CA MET A 313 10.43 16.87 -8.41
C MET A 313 11.52 17.39 -7.45
N SER A 314 12.79 17.16 -7.74
CA SER A 314 13.94 17.56 -6.92
C SER A 314 14.75 18.74 -7.48
N SER A 315 14.35 19.30 -8.63
CA SER A 315 15.10 20.35 -9.31
C SER A 315 14.22 21.58 -9.56
N LYS A 316 14.68 22.77 -9.20
CA LYS A 316 14.08 24.03 -9.65
C LYS A 316 14.27 24.11 -11.17
N PHE A 317 13.24 23.75 -11.92
CA PHE A 317 13.27 23.85 -13.37
C PHE A 317 12.75 25.21 -13.80
N GLU A 318 13.63 25.98 -14.43
CA GLU A 318 13.28 27.25 -15.07
C GLU A 318 13.29 27.05 -16.58
N PRO A 319 12.16 27.25 -17.28
CA PRO A 319 12.10 27.10 -18.73
C PRO A 319 12.95 28.18 -19.39
N THR A 320 13.80 27.81 -20.35
CA THR A 320 14.58 28.79 -21.10
C THR A 320 13.70 29.66 -21.99
N ILE A 321 14.19 30.83 -22.40
CA ILE A 321 13.50 31.76 -23.31
C ILE A 321 13.06 31.04 -24.60
N ALA A 322 13.93 30.18 -25.16
CA ALA A 322 13.62 29.37 -26.33
C ALA A 322 12.46 28.39 -26.10
N MET A 323 12.39 27.75 -24.93
CA MET A 323 11.28 26.85 -24.58
C MET A 323 9.96 27.59 -24.44
N ARG A 324 9.98 28.80 -23.87
CA ARG A 324 8.79 29.66 -23.76
C ARG A 324 8.30 30.11 -25.14
N LYS A 325 9.20 30.57 -26.01
CA LYS A 325 8.88 30.98 -27.40
C LYS A 325 8.23 29.82 -28.17
N LYS A 326 8.80 28.63 -28.09
CA LYS A 326 8.30 27.43 -28.77
C LYS A 326 6.93 26.96 -28.25
N PHE A 327 6.68 27.04 -26.95
CA PHE A 327 5.37 26.68 -26.37
C PHE A 327 4.25 27.61 -26.87
N ILE A 328 4.52 28.91 -26.94
CA ILE A 328 3.55 29.92 -27.38
C ILE A 328 3.26 29.75 -28.87
N SER A 329 4.30 29.66 -29.72
CA SER A 329 4.17 29.69 -31.18
C SER A 329 3.66 28.39 -31.81
N GLU A 330 3.96 27.23 -31.23
CA GLU A 330 3.65 25.93 -31.85
C GLU A 330 2.46 25.21 -31.20
N VAL A 331 2.11 25.53 -29.95
CA VAL A 331 1.17 24.69 -29.16
C VAL A 331 -0.08 25.46 -28.71
N VAL A 332 0.06 26.72 -28.24
CA VAL A 332 -1.08 27.47 -27.67
C VAL A 332 -1.78 28.35 -28.71
N TYR A 333 -1.00 29.07 -29.53
CA TYR A 333 -1.54 29.94 -30.57
C TYR A 333 -0.98 29.49 -31.93
N HIS A 334 -1.80 28.83 -32.76
CA HIS A 334 -1.45 28.39 -34.12
C HIS A 334 -1.46 29.56 -35.12
N SER A 335 -0.90 30.71 -34.73
CA SER A 335 -0.85 31.90 -35.57
C SER A 335 0.35 32.71 -35.13
N ASN A 336 1.18 33.14 -36.09
CA ASN A 336 2.33 34.03 -35.93
C ASN A 336 2.08 35.10 -34.87
N THR A 337 2.43 34.83 -33.61
CA THR A 337 2.39 35.81 -32.55
C THR A 337 3.67 36.62 -32.66
N GLU A 338 3.50 37.87 -33.06
CA GLU A 338 4.52 38.92 -33.11
C GLU A 338 5.26 39.02 -31.76
N GLU A 339 6.53 39.43 -31.83
CA GLU A 339 7.47 39.43 -30.70
C GLU A 339 7.01 40.26 -29.49
N ASP A 340 6.00 41.10 -29.64
CA ASP A 340 5.48 42.00 -28.61
C ASP A 340 4.77 41.28 -27.45
N MET A 341 4.21 40.09 -27.63
CA MET A 341 3.59 39.33 -26.53
C MET A 341 4.59 38.62 -25.60
N LEU A 342 5.87 38.52 -26.01
CA LEU A 342 6.92 37.90 -25.19
C LEU A 342 7.47 38.85 -24.12
N ASN A 343 7.35 40.16 -24.33
CA ASN A 343 7.85 41.18 -23.39
C ASN A 343 6.92 41.36 -22.18
N VAL A 344 5.62 41.12 -22.33
CA VAL A 344 4.64 41.22 -21.23
C VAL A 344 4.93 40.23 -20.09
N PHE A 345 5.54 39.07 -20.38
CA PHE A 345 5.93 38.09 -19.35
C PHE A 345 7.32 38.33 -18.74
N ASN A 346 8.12 39.22 -19.31
CA ASN A 346 9.43 39.60 -18.76
C ASN A 346 9.30 40.79 -17.79
N GLU A 347 8.38 41.73 -18.04
CA GLU A 347 8.17 42.91 -17.18
C GLU A 347 7.59 42.54 -15.80
N ASP A 348 6.76 41.50 -15.69
CA ASP A 348 6.18 41.06 -14.40
C ASP A 348 7.20 40.45 -13.40
N ASN A 349 8.46 40.21 -13.81
CA ASN A 349 9.51 39.70 -12.91
C ASN A 349 10.53 40.75 -12.47
N GLU A 350 10.49 41.98 -13.01
CA GLU A 350 11.39 43.06 -12.58
C GLU A 350 10.80 43.92 -11.44
N ASP A 351 9.49 43.85 -11.18
CA ASP A 351 8.83 44.63 -10.12
C ASP A 351 8.61 43.86 -8.79
N SER A 352 9.37 42.80 -8.53
CA SER A 352 9.37 42.12 -7.23
C SER A 352 10.77 41.75 -6.74
N GLU A 353 11.57 42.78 -6.43
CA GLU A 353 12.61 42.71 -5.39
C GLU A 353 12.04 42.95 -3.98
#